data_AF-A0A2V9LZD1-F1
#
_entry.id   AF-A0A2V9LZD1-F1
#
_cell.length_a   1.000
_cell.length_b   1.000
_cell.length_c   1.000
_cell.angle_alpha   90.00
_cell.angle_beta   90.00
_cell.angle_gamma   90.00
#
_symmetry.space_group_name_H-M   'P 1'
#
loop_
_entity.id
_entity.type
_entity.pdbx_description
1 polymer ?
#
loop_
_entity_poly.entity_id
_entity_poly.type
_entity_poly.pdbx_seq_one_letter_code
_entity_poly.pdbx_strand_id
1 'polypeptide(L)' 'MSLFLLIAPLALGQSAGQIPAHPRELKFPKLDYTPPRRAEYRQVLGNGVAGYFVEDHVLPLVNMSVTIRTGGYLDPQGK' A
#
# COMPACT_ATOMS: atom_id res chain seq x y z
N MET A 1 -46.81 8.88 -41.18
CA MET A 1 -46.21 7.53 -41.20
C MET A 1 -44.82 7.69 -41.77
N SER A 2 -43.80 7.62 -40.90
CA SER A 2 -42.41 7.22 -41.21
C SER A 2 -41.55 7.47 -39.99
N LEU A 3 -41.43 6.40 -39.22
CA LEU A 3 -40.63 6.20 -38.02
C LEU A 3 -39.15 6.07 -38.44
N PHE A 4 -38.29 7.02 -38.06
CA PHE A 4 -36.84 6.83 -38.16
C PHE A 4 -36.28 6.54 -36.77
N LEU A 5 -36.03 5.25 -36.54
CA LEU A 5 -35.40 4.68 -35.36
C LEU A 5 -33.92 5.08 -35.33
N LEU A 6 -33.52 5.96 -34.41
CA LEU A 6 -32.11 6.30 -34.20
C LEU A 6 -31.47 5.18 -33.37
N ILE A 7 -30.69 4.34 -34.04
CA ILE A 7 -29.94 3.24 -33.41
C ILE A 7 -28.84 3.84 -32.54
N ALA A 8 -28.92 3.62 -31.23
CA ALA A 8 -27.85 3.93 -30.30
C ALA A 8 -26.64 3.00 -30.58
N PRO A 9 -25.42 3.52 -30.75
CA PRO A 9 -24.26 2.66 -30.88
C PRO A 9 -24.03 1.95 -29.53
N LEU A 10 -24.08 0.62 -29.56
CA LEU A 10 -23.57 -0.21 -28.47
C LEU A 10 -22.10 0.20 -28.25
N ALA A 11 -21.80 0.73 -27.06
CA ALA A 11 -20.44 0.88 -26.58
C ALA A 11 -19.85 -0.54 -26.44
N LEU A 12 -19.24 -1.03 -27.51
CA LEU A 12 -18.50 -2.28 -27.52
C LEU A 12 -17.33 -2.14 -26.53
N GLY A 13 -17.33 -3.08 -25.60
CA GLY A 13 -16.32 -3.39 -24.59
C GLY A 13 -15.02 -2.59 -24.64
N GLN A 14 -14.73 -1.96 -23.51
CA GLN A 14 -13.39 -1.54 -23.11
C GLN A 14 -12.37 -2.57 -23.58
N SER A 15 -11.42 -2.17 -24.44
CA SER A 15 -10.30 -3.01 -24.82
C SER A 15 -9.54 -3.43 -23.56
N ALA A 16 -9.74 -4.67 -23.13
CA ALA A 16 -8.72 -5.37 -22.37
C ALA A 16 -7.45 -5.30 -23.22
N GLY A 17 -6.38 -4.69 -22.69
CA GLY A 17 -5.13 -4.50 -23.42
C GLY A 17 -4.70 -5.81 -24.08
N GLN A 18 -4.34 -5.75 -25.36
CA GLN A 18 -3.89 -6.92 -26.14
C GLN A 18 -2.78 -7.63 -25.37
N ILE A 19 -3.06 -8.87 -24.92
CA ILE A 19 -2.07 -9.73 -24.29
C ILE A 19 -1.06 -10.10 -25.40
N PRO A 20 0.24 -9.78 -25.25
CA PRO A 20 1.23 -10.06 -26.30
C PRO A 20 1.35 -11.56 -26.57
N ALA A 21 1.69 -11.93 -27.81
CA ALA A 21 1.76 -13.32 -28.25
C ALA A 21 2.90 -14.10 -27.55
N HIS A 22 3.94 -13.38 -27.12
CA HIS A 22 5.07 -13.97 -26.41
C HIS A 22 5.39 -13.21 -25.12
N PRO A 23 5.71 -13.90 -24.00
CA PRO A 23 6.02 -13.26 -22.73
C PRO A 23 7.16 -12.22 -22.78
N ARG A 24 8.08 -12.35 -23.75
CA ARG A 24 9.19 -11.40 -23.96
C ARG A 24 8.73 -10.02 -24.44
N GLU A 25 7.50 -9.91 -24.94
CA GLU A 25 6.90 -8.66 -25.41
C GLU A 25 6.13 -7.93 -24.29
N LEU A 26 6.04 -8.51 -23.10
CA LEU A 26 5.43 -7.87 -21.94
C LEU A 26 6.26 -6.65 -21.54
N LYS A 27 5.64 -5.46 -21.66
CA LYS A 27 6.20 -4.22 -21.16
C LYS A 27 5.51 -3.89 -19.85
N PHE A 28 6.27 -3.88 -18.77
CA PHE A 28 5.79 -3.41 -17.48
C PHE A 28 6.03 -1.92 -17.37
N PRO A 29 5.03 -1.14 -16.94
CA PRO A 29 5.27 0.27 -16.60
C PRO A 29 6.31 0.35 -15.49
N LYS A 30 7.04 1.46 -15.46
CA LYS A 30 7.98 1.73 -14.36
C LYS A 30 7.21 1.74 -13.04
N LEU A 31 7.70 1.00 -12.05
CA LEU A 31 7.16 1.06 -10.70
C LEU A 31 7.43 2.44 -10.11
N ASP A 32 6.37 3.22 -9.93
CA ASP A 32 6.41 4.47 -9.17
C ASP A 32 5.98 4.20 -7.73
N TYR A 33 6.95 3.85 -6.90
CA TYR A 33 6.74 3.62 -5.48
C TYR A 33 7.24 4.82 -4.69
N THR A 34 6.32 5.59 -4.12
CA THR A 34 6.63 6.67 -3.19
C THR A 34 6.36 6.18 -1.77
N PRO A 35 7.39 5.76 -1.01
CA PRO A 35 7.19 5.31 0.36
C PRO A 35 6.65 6.45 1.24
N PRO A 36 5.86 6.13 2.28
CA PRO A 36 5.38 7.12 3.23
C PRO A 36 6.54 7.82 3.93
N ARG A 37 6.43 9.15 4.13
CA ARG A 37 7.45 9.91 4.84
C ARG A 37 7.37 9.58 6.33
N ARG A 38 8.37 8.87 6.86
CA ARG A 38 8.44 8.44 8.27
C ARG A 38 8.17 9.56 9.29
N ALA A 39 8.58 10.79 8.96
CA ALA A 39 8.40 11.95 9.83
C ALA A 39 6.93 12.32 10.06
N GLU A 40 6.04 12.01 9.12
CA GLU A 40 4.60 12.32 9.22
C GLU A 40 3.90 11.47 10.30
N TYR A 41 4.41 10.27 10.53
CA TYR A 41 3.78 9.29 11.42
C TYR A 41 4.52 9.15 12.76
N ARG A 42 5.67 9.82 12.91
CA ARG A 42 6.50 9.73 14.12
C ARG A 42 6.01 10.72 15.18
N GLN A 43 5.70 10.21 16.36
CA GLN A 43 5.37 11.02 17.53
C GLN A 43 6.28 10.64 18.71
N VAL A 44 6.67 11.63 19.50
CA VAL A 44 7.39 11.41 20.77
C VAL A 44 6.38 11.54 21.90
N LEU A 45 6.21 10.46 22.65
CA LEU A 45 5.32 10.42 23.81
C LEU A 45 5.91 11.25 24.96
N GLY A 46 5.11 11.58 25.97
CA GLY A 46 5.54 12.41 27.10
C GLY A 46 6.73 11.86 27.90
N ASN A 47 7.01 10.56 27.78
CA ASN A 47 8.15 9.88 28.40
C ASN A 47 9.38 9.75 27.47
N GLY A 48 9.37 10.39 26.31
CA GLY A 48 10.49 10.39 25.35
C GLY A 48 10.52 9.19 24.39
N VAL A 49 9.58 8.25 24.49
CA VAL A 49 9.49 7.11 23.56
C VAL A 49 9.01 7.59 22.20
N ALA A 50 9.72 7.21 21.13
CA ALA A 50 9.29 7.45 19.77
C ALA A 50 8.36 6.33 19.29
N GLY A 51 7.11 6.67 18.99
CA GLY A 51 6.13 5.80 18.34
C GLY A 51 5.91 6.20 16.89
N TYR A 52 5.48 5.24 16.07
CA TYR A 52 5.03 5.47 14.69
C TYR A 52 3.58 4.99 14.58
N PHE A 53 2.66 5.90 14.25
CA PHE A 53 1.23 5.63 14.24
C PHE A 53 0.69 5.85 12.84
N VAL A 54 0.10 4.81 12.25
CA VAL A 54 -0.54 4.85 10.94
C VAL A 54 -1.95 4.29 11.11
N GLU A 55 -2.95 5.06 10.68
CA GLU A 55 -4.35 4.62 10.71
C GLU A 55 -4.65 3.78 9.47
N ASP A 56 -5.28 2.63 9.68
CA ASP A 56 -5.79 1.74 8.63
C ASP A 56 -7.24 1.36 8.98
N HIS A 57 -8.17 1.72 8.10
CA HIS A 57 -9.60 1.49 8.28
C HIS A 57 -10.14 0.36 7.39
N VAL A 58 -9.26 -0.40 6.72
CA VAL A 58 -9.65 -1.52 5.86
C VAL A 58 -10.19 -2.68 6.70
N LEU A 59 -9.56 -2.95 7.85
CA LEU A 59 -9.97 -3.95 8.82
C LEU A 59 -10.01 -3.33 10.22
N PRO A 60 -10.93 -3.75 11.10
CA PRO A 60 -10.99 -3.27 12.49
C PRO A 60 -9.93 -3.97 13.36
N LEU A 61 -8.69 -4.02 12.88
CA LEU A 61 -7.57 -4.68 13.54
C LEU A 61 -6.49 -3.67 13.92
N VAL A 62 -5.74 -3.99 14.97
CA VAL A 62 -4.59 -3.20 15.40
C VAL A 62 -3.36 -4.10 15.39
N ASN A 63 -2.29 -3.63 14.73
CA ASN A 63 -0.98 -4.25 14.81
C ASN A 63 -0.05 -3.36 15.63
N MET A 64 0.63 -3.95 16.61
CA MET A 64 1.56 -3.24 17.48
C MET A 64 2.83 -4.07 17.65
N SER A 65 3.97 -3.39 17.53
CA SER A 65 5.28 -3.96 17.87
C SER A 65 6.02 -2.99 18.79
N VAL A 66 6.74 -3.54 19.76
CA VAL A 66 7.54 -2.78 20.70
C VAL A 66 8.96 -3.33 20.65
N THR A 67 9.92 -2.44 20.38
CA THR A 67 11.35 -2.79 20.41
C THR A 67 11.99 -2.07 21.58
N ILE A 68 12.58 -2.84 22.49
CA ILE A 68 13.29 -2.34 23.65
C ILE A 68 14.78 -2.52 23.39
N ARG A 69 15.58 -1.46 23.62
CA ARG A 69 17.04 -1.52 23.53
C ARG A 69 17.61 -2.20 24.77
N THR A 70 17.43 -3.52 24.84
CA THR A 70 17.95 -4.38 25.91
C THR A 70 18.75 -5.54 25.32
N GLY A 71 19.36 -6.37 26.17
CA GLY A 71 20.10 -7.58 25.78
C GLY A 71 20.96 -8.09 26.93
N GLY A 72 21.44 -9.34 26.83
CA GLY A 72 22.17 -10.00 27.93
C GLY A 72 23.50 -9.34 28.34
N TYR A 73 24.04 -8.43 27.54
CA TYR A 73 25.18 -7.59 27.96
C TYR A 73 24.83 -6.66 29.14
N LEU A 74 23.54 -6.37 29.34
CA LEU A 74 23.06 -5.58 30.48
C LEU A 74 22.86 -6.43 31.74
N ASP A 75 23.02 -7.75 31.64
CA ASP A 75 22.85 -8.64 32.79
C ASP A 75 24.01 -8.47 33.77
N PRO A 76 23.72 -8.33 35.08
CA PRO A 76 24.77 -8.24 36.09
C PRO A 76 25.54 -9.56 36.18
N GLN A 77 26.82 -9.49 36.54
CA GLN A 77 27.66 -10.67 36.68
C GLN A 77 27.07 -11.65 37.72
N GLY A 78 26.97 -12.93 37.33
CA GLY A 78 26.52 -14.00 38.23
C GLY A 78 25.00 -14.10 38.44
N LYS A 79 24.21 -13.57 37.52
CA LYS A 79 22.75 -13.76 37.40
C LYS A 79 22.42 -14.27 36.01
#